data_AF-A0A9P0EFG5-F1
#
_entry.id   AF-A0A9P0EFG5-F1
#
_cell.length_a   1.000
_cell.length_b   1.000
_cell.length_c   1.000
_cell.angle_alpha   90.00
_cell.angle_beta   90.00
_cell.angle_gamma   90.00
#
_symmetry.space_group_name_H-M   'P 1'
#
loop_
_entity.id
_entity.type
_entity.pdbx_description
1 polymer ?
#
loop_
_entity_poly.entity_id
_entity_poly.type
_entity_poly.pdbx_seq_one_letter_code
_entity_poly.pdbx_strand_id
1 'polypeptide(L)'
;MASLLENLPNEIMLHIFRYINPGDLDATQARLIKCSKALRRRFEPWLYSSQESCDRIVRLACIRGLNETIKLAVGTYNASPSTVTIWQRNGRGKPARPLKILTLHLATKKMKSDTFELLLKLGARVDVGDINSVVATSQISRILKALHIDHAKMLHPFFTSGTAGQVQHISVADHCLVPAIINKASVETVQLLLDHGASPNRLEAGDVRMNALSAAVKVGSINIFTLLLDRGADLNVKGALSRGRSIFEVPVLAAAQAMAEFQSTEMLQLCIDHGGSLDVNLRFQHRHSRTFMTVLLAYLDAIADWQVTFRLSPAQAVSFILHHLGHHESGYRHKEEANPGHDRLLIGQILEMLVRKWGVNYLEVDEFFHCRDHTEMGRILYQFVLYCEDTKYISKRENVEILVDRLIQSGADINFSPHEDISSYPVLHAVCNQIDKETRKMEEERLIFFGWQYEIDSRSWLLEMIVRKGGDATLRFNGLTALDRLRRTRHHHVETRIYISHLTGYLNYPGGVMDGLEDFVEFSGLFSDE
;
A
#
# COMPACT_ATOMS: atom_id res chain seq x y z
N MET A 1 23.11 -3.10 62.27
CA MET A 1 23.39 -1.74 61.73
C MET A 1 22.14 -0.86 61.66
N ALA A 2 20.97 -1.35 61.21
CA ALA A 2 19.74 -0.54 61.17
C ALA A 2 19.37 0.06 62.55
N SER A 3 19.45 -0.74 63.63
CA SER A 3 19.16 -0.30 65.00
C SER A 3 20.10 0.78 65.56
N LEU A 4 21.34 0.87 65.07
CA LEU A 4 22.32 1.90 65.49
C LEU A 4 22.05 3.23 64.82
N LEU A 5 21.68 3.22 63.53
CA LEU A 5 21.29 4.41 62.77
C LEU A 5 19.94 4.98 63.24
N GLU A 6 19.01 4.12 63.65
CA GLU A 6 17.70 4.52 64.19
C GLU A 6 17.80 5.36 65.47
N ASN A 7 18.83 5.12 66.29
CA ASN A 7 19.02 5.75 67.60
C ASN A 7 19.93 7.00 67.57
N LEU A 8 20.45 7.39 66.39
CA LEU A 8 21.26 8.61 66.27
C LEU A 8 20.41 9.87 66.55
N PRO A 9 20.97 10.93 67.15
CA PRO A 9 20.32 12.25 67.23
C PRO A 9 19.95 12.81 65.85
N ASN A 10 18.86 13.60 65.78
CA ASN A 10 18.37 14.18 64.52
C ASN A 10 19.42 15.04 63.80
N GLU A 11 20.22 15.81 64.55
CA GLU A 11 21.25 16.68 63.97
C GLU A 11 22.33 15.89 63.23
N ILE A 12 22.82 14.80 63.84
CA ILE A 12 23.86 13.94 63.26
C ILE A 12 23.30 13.22 62.02
N MET A 13 22.07 12.74 62.10
CA MET A 13 21.41 12.05 60.99
C MET A 13 21.22 13.00 59.78
N LEU A 14 20.75 14.23 60.01
CA LEU A 14 20.60 15.25 58.97
C LEU A 14 21.95 15.64 58.35
N HIS A 15 23.01 15.66 59.16
CA HIS A 15 24.36 15.95 58.67
C HIS A 15 24.92 14.82 57.79
N ILE A 16 24.64 13.55 58.12
CA ILE A 16 24.99 12.40 57.28
C ILE A 16 24.24 12.47 55.95
N PHE A 17 22.96 12.82 55.98
CA PHE A 17 22.14 12.93 54.77
C PHE A 17 22.65 14.00 53.79
N ARG A 18 23.23 15.09 54.30
CA ARG A 18 23.88 16.13 53.46
C ARG A 18 25.05 15.62 52.63
N TYR A 19 25.70 14.53 53.03
CA TYR A 19 26.83 13.93 52.31
C TYR A 19 26.43 12.79 51.37
N ILE A 20 25.16 12.37 51.37
CA ILE A 20 24.67 11.41 50.39
C ILE A 20 24.58 12.14 49.05
N ASN A 21 25.49 11.78 48.14
CA ASN A 21 25.53 12.33 46.80
C ASN A 21 24.16 12.09 46.14
N PRO A 22 23.49 13.12 45.60
CA PRO A 22 22.13 12.94 45.10
C PRO A 22 22.02 12.11 43.82
N GLY A 23 23.14 11.66 43.25
CA GLY A 23 23.19 10.58 42.25
C GLY A 23 23.10 9.16 42.83
N ASP A 24 23.49 8.97 44.10
CA ASP A 24 23.45 7.69 44.82
C ASP A 24 22.14 7.49 45.62
N LEU A 25 21.23 8.46 45.56
CA LEU A 25 19.89 8.40 46.18
C LEU A 25 19.11 7.15 45.71
N ASP A 26 19.40 6.67 44.50
CA ASP A 26 18.81 5.52 43.81
C ASP A 26 18.92 4.20 44.58
N ALA A 27 20.15 3.86 45.03
CA ALA A 27 20.40 2.65 45.80
C ALA A 27 20.00 2.83 47.27
N THR A 28 20.13 4.06 47.77
CA THR A 28 20.00 4.37 49.19
C THR A 28 18.54 4.42 49.63
N GLN A 29 17.64 4.99 48.81
CA GLN A 29 16.20 5.03 49.10
C GLN A 29 15.56 3.62 49.06
N ALA A 30 15.84 2.83 48.01
CA ALA A 30 15.31 1.48 47.86
C ALA A 30 15.81 0.52 48.96
N ARG A 31 17.05 0.71 49.44
CA ARG A 31 17.61 -0.02 50.57
C ARG A 31 17.04 0.46 51.91
N LEU A 32 16.94 1.77 52.15
CA LEU A 32 16.40 2.32 53.40
C LEU A 32 14.92 1.98 53.62
N ILE A 33 14.09 2.04 52.56
CA ILE A 33 12.67 1.66 52.62
C ILE A 33 12.49 0.18 53.02
N LYS A 34 13.41 -0.70 52.60
CA LYS A 34 13.39 -2.13 52.95
C LYS A 34 13.94 -2.41 54.35
N CYS A 35 14.82 -1.55 54.88
CA CYS A 35 15.57 -1.83 56.11
C CYS A 35 14.89 -1.36 57.40
N SER A 36 14.13 -0.24 57.40
CA SER A 36 13.51 0.27 58.65
C SER A 36 12.42 1.31 58.44
N LYS A 37 11.28 1.14 59.13
CA LYS A 37 10.17 2.12 59.17
C LYS A 37 10.53 3.38 59.97
N ALA A 38 11.38 3.28 60.99
CA ALA A 38 11.75 4.40 61.85
C ALA A 38 12.73 5.37 61.17
N LEU A 39 13.73 4.83 60.47
CA LEU A 39 14.65 5.64 59.65
C LEU A 39 13.93 6.34 58.50
N ARG A 40 12.98 5.66 57.87
CA ARG A 40 12.14 6.23 56.81
C ARG A 40 11.41 7.49 57.28
N ARG A 41 10.72 7.43 58.43
CA ARG A 41 9.99 8.59 59.00
C ARG A 41 10.89 9.79 59.28
N ARG A 42 12.16 9.55 59.64
CA ARG A 42 13.13 10.62 59.94
C ARG A 42 13.80 11.18 58.67
N PHE A 43 13.96 10.37 57.63
CA PHE A 43 14.60 10.77 56.37
C PHE A 43 13.63 11.45 55.39
N GLU A 44 12.35 11.08 55.39
CA GLU A 44 11.33 11.60 54.46
C GLU A 44 11.23 13.15 54.46
N PRO A 45 11.11 13.86 55.60
CA PRO A 45 11.03 15.32 55.59
C PRO A 45 12.27 16.01 54.97
N TRP A 46 13.45 15.41 55.09
CA TRP A 46 14.68 15.93 54.49
C TRP A 46 14.70 15.71 52.97
N LEU A 47 14.23 14.55 52.50
CA LEU A 47 14.16 14.23 51.08
C LEU A 47 13.27 15.20 50.30
N TYR A 48 12.18 15.65 50.91
CA TYR A 48 11.23 16.60 50.32
C TYR A 48 11.43 18.03 50.84
N SER A 49 12.59 18.34 51.42
CA SER A 49 12.87 19.66 52.03
C SER A 49 12.99 20.81 51.02
N SER A 50 13.21 20.52 49.74
CA SER A 50 13.33 21.52 48.69
C SER A 50 12.61 21.09 47.41
N GLN A 51 12.14 22.06 46.62
CA GLN A 51 11.49 21.79 45.33
C GLN A 51 12.42 21.03 44.38
N GLU A 52 13.72 21.31 44.39
CA GLU A 52 14.69 20.61 43.54
C GLU A 52 14.83 19.13 43.93
N SER A 53 14.86 18.84 45.22
CA SER A 53 14.88 17.46 45.73
C SER A 53 13.58 16.73 45.38
N CYS A 54 12.43 17.39 45.53
CA CYS A 54 11.12 16.86 45.13
C CYS A 54 11.07 16.53 43.63
N ASP A 55 11.44 17.47 42.75
CA ASP A 55 11.41 17.29 41.29
C ASP A 55 12.33 16.13 40.86
N ARG A 56 13.49 15.98 41.52
CA ARG A 56 14.41 14.88 41.27
C ARG A 56 13.82 13.53 41.68
N ILE A 57 13.20 13.45 42.84
CA ILE A 57 12.55 12.23 43.35
C ILE A 57 11.36 11.84 42.46
N VAL A 58 10.47 12.79 42.15
CA VAL A 58 9.31 12.54 41.28
C VAL A 58 9.76 12.08 39.91
N ARG A 59 10.80 12.71 39.33
CA ARG A 59 11.39 12.27 38.06
C ARG A 59 11.81 10.80 38.11
N LEU A 60 12.57 10.43 39.13
CA LEU A 60 13.08 9.06 39.29
C LEU A 60 11.94 8.06 39.53
N ALA A 61 10.98 8.44 40.36
CA ALA A 61 9.81 7.63 40.65
C ALA A 61 8.98 7.37 39.39
N CYS A 62 8.80 8.38 38.52
CA CYS A 62 8.14 8.23 37.22
C CYS A 62 8.90 7.28 36.28
N ILE A 63 10.23 7.40 36.22
CA ILE A 63 11.08 6.56 35.36
C ILE A 63 11.10 5.09 35.83
N ARG A 64 11.13 4.85 37.15
CA ARG A 64 11.23 3.50 37.73
C ARG A 64 9.88 2.84 38.03
N GLY A 65 8.80 3.61 38.06
CA GLY A 65 7.46 3.15 38.40
C GLY A 65 7.23 2.99 39.92
N LEU A 66 7.80 3.89 40.73
CA LEU A 66 7.64 3.87 42.19
C LEU A 66 6.37 4.62 42.60
N ASN A 67 5.22 3.98 42.37
CA ASN A 67 3.88 4.56 42.54
C ASN A 67 3.62 5.13 43.95
N GLU A 68 4.06 4.43 45.00
CA GLU A 68 3.89 4.89 46.38
C GLU A 68 4.70 6.14 46.69
N THR A 69 5.89 6.28 46.10
CA THR A 69 6.71 7.50 46.23
C THR A 69 6.04 8.68 45.55
N ILE A 70 5.38 8.47 44.41
CA ILE A 70 4.64 9.53 43.69
C ILE A 70 3.43 9.97 44.52
N LYS A 71 2.64 9.02 45.05
CA LYS A 71 1.50 9.34 45.92
C LYS A 71 1.93 10.18 47.13
N LEU A 72 3.02 9.78 47.78
CA LEU A 72 3.57 10.50 48.93
C LEU A 72 4.04 11.91 48.53
N ALA A 73 4.81 12.03 47.44
CA ALA A 73 5.35 13.31 46.99
C ALA A 73 4.24 14.30 46.61
N VAL A 74 3.24 13.85 45.85
CA VAL A 74 2.13 14.70 45.40
C VAL A 74 1.17 15.00 46.55
N GLY A 75 0.77 13.98 47.33
CA GLY A 75 -0.27 14.12 48.35
C GLY A 75 0.19 14.75 49.67
N THR A 76 1.43 14.50 50.10
CA THR A 76 1.95 15.00 51.40
C THR A 76 2.87 16.20 51.25
N TYR A 77 3.64 16.25 50.17
CA TYR A 77 4.67 17.27 49.96
C TYR A 77 4.34 18.24 48.83
N ASN A 78 3.09 18.22 48.33
CA ASN A 78 2.56 19.14 47.32
C ASN A 78 3.41 19.21 46.04
N ALA A 79 4.07 18.10 45.68
CA ALA A 79 4.81 18.03 44.43
C ALA A 79 3.84 18.06 43.23
N SER A 80 4.25 18.72 42.14
CA SER A 80 3.42 18.80 40.94
C SER A 80 3.28 17.41 40.29
N PRO A 81 2.04 16.93 40.06
CA PRO A 81 1.81 15.70 39.32
C PRO A 81 2.03 15.90 37.81
N SER A 82 2.14 17.15 37.33
CA SER A 82 2.22 17.47 35.89
C SER A 82 3.64 17.68 35.40
N THR A 83 4.50 18.32 36.20
CA THR A 83 5.84 18.76 35.75
C THR A 83 6.91 18.58 36.80
N VAL A 84 8.13 18.29 36.32
CA VAL A 84 9.36 18.34 37.12
C VAL A 84 10.41 19.21 36.43
N THR A 85 11.19 19.96 37.21
CA THR A 85 12.28 20.80 36.71
C THR A 85 13.60 20.04 36.73
N ILE A 86 14.34 20.11 35.63
CA ILE A 86 15.64 19.47 35.48
C ILE A 86 16.68 20.51 35.10
N TRP A 87 17.82 20.47 35.77
CA TRP A 87 18.94 21.38 35.51
C TRP A 87 19.91 20.73 34.53
N GLN A 88 19.89 21.19 33.27
CA GLN A 88 20.82 20.69 32.25
C GLN A 88 22.16 21.42 32.37
N ARG A 89 23.25 20.67 32.60
CA ARG A 89 24.61 21.21 32.50
C ARG A 89 24.94 21.46 31.04
N ASN A 90 25.10 22.72 30.67
CA ASN A 90 25.64 23.11 29.38
C ASN A 90 27.17 23.01 29.41
N GLY A 91 27.82 22.85 28.25
CA GLY A 91 29.28 22.76 28.14
C GLY A 91 30.04 23.88 28.89
N ARG A 92 31.31 23.59 29.23
CA ARG A 92 32.20 24.32 30.17
C ARG A 92 31.83 25.81 30.37
N GLY A 93 31.28 26.12 31.55
CA GLY A 93 31.17 27.49 32.07
C GLY A 93 29.82 28.20 31.90
N LYS A 94 28.84 27.62 31.20
CA LYS A 94 27.49 28.23 31.10
C LYS A 94 26.59 27.83 32.29
N PRO A 95 25.79 28.76 32.85
CA PRO A 95 24.87 28.44 33.93
C PRO A 95 23.86 27.38 33.48
N ALA A 96 23.55 26.43 34.37
CA ALA A 96 22.57 25.40 34.11
C ALA A 96 21.20 26.03 33.88
N ARG A 97 20.52 25.63 32.80
CA ARG A 97 19.18 26.13 32.50
C ARG A 97 18.13 25.16 33.06
N PRO A 98 17.09 25.67 33.74
CA PRO A 98 15.98 24.83 34.17
C PRO A 98 15.15 24.42 32.94
N LEU A 99 14.90 23.12 32.81
CA LEU A 99 14.02 22.53 31.80
C LEU A 99 12.86 21.84 32.50
N LYS A 100 11.64 22.28 32.21
CA LYS A 100 10.42 21.62 32.71
C LYS A 100 10.05 20.46 31.80
N ILE A 101 9.90 19.28 32.42
CA ILE A 101 9.51 18.04 31.75
C ILE A 101 8.20 17.55 32.35
N LEU A 102 7.28 17.14 31.48
CA LEU A 102 6.02 16.51 31.84
C LEU A 102 6.29 15.15 32.51
N THR A 103 5.68 14.92 33.66
CA THR A 103 5.76 13.63 34.38
C THR A 103 5.21 12.48 33.52
N LEU A 104 4.14 12.73 32.77
CA LEU A 104 3.56 11.78 31.81
C LEU A 104 4.57 11.39 30.73
N HIS A 105 5.36 12.34 30.22
CA HIS A 105 6.44 12.06 29.26
C HIS A 105 7.53 11.14 29.85
N LEU A 106 7.82 11.26 31.15
CA LEU A 106 8.79 10.39 31.81
C LEU A 106 8.26 8.96 31.98
N ALA A 107 6.97 8.82 32.33
CA ALA A 107 6.32 7.52 32.47
C ALA A 107 6.26 6.78 31.13
N THR A 108 6.05 7.48 30.02
CA THR A 108 6.04 6.86 28.68
C THR A 108 7.43 6.41 28.22
N LYS A 109 8.51 7.12 28.57
CA LYS A 109 9.89 6.78 28.16
C LYS A 109 10.35 5.39 28.61
N LYS A 110 9.77 4.86 29.70
CA LYS A 110 10.11 3.54 30.28
C LYS A 110 8.91 2.60 30.36
N MET A 111 7.85 2.88 29.59
CA MET A 111 6.69 1.98 29.42
C MET A 111 6.03 1.62 30.76
N LYS A 112 5.79 2.64 31.61
CA LYS A 112 5.18 2.46 32.94
C LYS A 112 3.70 2.82 32.92
N SER A 113 2.85 1.90 32.45
CA SER A 113 1.38 2.09 32.35
C SER A 113 0.74 2.47 33.67
N ASP A 114 1.05 1.75 34.75
CA ASP A 114 0.39 1.95 36.05
C ASP A 114 0.77 3.29 36.66
N THR A 115 2.01 3.73 36.40
CA THR A 115 2.50 5.04 36.82
C THR A 115 1.87 6.15 36.01
N PHE A 116 1.70 5.94 34.71
CA PHE A 116 1.00 6.88 33.83
C PHE A 116 -0.46 7.06 34.29
N GLU A 117 -1.18 5.96 34.53
CA GLU A 117 -2.54 5.99 35.05
C GLU A 117 -2.62 6.65 36.43
N LEU A 118 -1.68 6.34 37.33
CA LEU A 118 -1.62 6.99 38.65
C LEU A 118 -1.43 8.51 38.53
N LEU A 119 -0.52 8.96 37.67
CA LEU A 119 -0.28 10.40 37.47
C LEU A 119 -1.54 11.10 36.98
N LEU A 120 -2.29 10.48 36.06
CA LEU A 120 -3.58 11.00 35.60
C LEU A 120 -4.63 11.03 36.71
N LYS A 121 -4.73 9.97 37.53
CA LYS A 121 -5.60 9.94 38.73
C LYS A 121 -5.25 11.03 39.74
N LEU A 122 -3.97 11.42 39.82
CA LEU A 122 -3.48 12.53 40.64
C LEU A 122 -3.66 13.90 39.99
N GLY A 123 -4.29 13.99 38.81
CA GLY A 123 -4.59 15.25 38.12
C GLY A 123 -3.44 15.79 37.25
N ALA A 124 -2.56 14.91 36.75
CA ALA A 124 -1.49 15.33 35.82
C ALA A 124 -2.06 15.92 34.53
N ARG A 125 -1.57 17.11 34.16
CA ARG A 125 -1.95 17.88 32.97
C ARG A 125 -0.82 17.96 31.95
N VAL A 126 -1.17 18.19 30.70
CA VAL A 126 -0.22 18.43 29.59
C VAL A 126 -0.19 19.90 29.14
N ASP A 127 -1.24 20.68 29.42
CA ASP A 127 -1.38 22.11 29.09
C ASP A 127 -0.74 23.03 30.14
N VAL A 128 0.53 22.79 30.45
CA VAL A 128 1.22 23.56 31.50
C VAL A 128 1.87 24.81 30.88
N GLY A 129 1.31 25.98 31.17
CA GLY A 129 1.64 27.26 30.51
C GLY A 129 3.04 27.83 30.78
N ASP A 130 3.82 27.22 31.67
CA ASP A 130 5.18 27.63 32.01
C ASP A 130 6.27 26.83 31.27
N ILE A 131 5.87 25.86 30.43
CA ILE A 131 6.77 25.08 29.58
C ILE A 131 6.94 25.81 28.24
N ASN A 132 8.18 25.89 27.75
CA ASN A 132 8.47 26.38 26.40
C ASN A 132 7.65 25.58 25.37
N SER A 133 6.94 26.27 24.47
CA SER A 133 6.03 25.65 23.49
C SER A 133 6.70 24.58 22.63
N VAL A 134 7.93 24.80 22.16
CA VAL A 134 8.69 23.82 21.35
C VAL A 134 8.99 22.57 22.16
N VAL A 135 9.37 22.74 23.42
CA VAL A 135 9.68 21.65 24.35
C VAL A 135 8.41 20.90 24.76
N ALA A 136 7.29 21.59 24.95
CA ALA A 136 5.98 20.99 25.21
C ALA A 136 5.51 20.15 24.02
N THR A 137 5.53 20.70 22.80
CA THR A 137 5.13 19.99 21.57
C THR A 137 5.99 18.74 21.34
N SER A 138 7.31 18.84 21.55
CA SER A 138 8.21 17.69 21.46
C SER A 138 7.87 16.59 22.47
N GLN A 139 7.55 16.95 23.72
CA GLN A 139 7.18 15.99 24.76
C GLN A 139 5.82 15.35 24.48
N ILE A 140 4.83 16.13 24.06
CA ILE A 140 3.49 15.66 23.67
C ILE A 140 3.60 14.70 22.49
N SER A 141 4.34 15.05 21.43
CA SER A 141 4.58 14.17 20.29
C SER A 141 5.18 12.81 20.71
N ARG A 142 6.10 12.82 21.69
CA ARG A 142 6.68 11.57 22.23
C ARG A 142 5.70 10.78 23.10
N ILE A 143 4.81 11.44 23.82
CA ILE A 143 3.70 10.78 24.54
C ILE A 143 2.79 10.09 23.51
N LEU A 144 2.34 10.81 22.49
CA LEU A 144 1.49 10.26 21.42
C LEU A 144 2.15 9.06 20.74
N LYS A 145 3.42 9.17 20.34
CA LYS A 145 4.16 8.04 19.75
C LYS A 145 4.25 6.83 20.70
N ALA A 146 4.37 7.04 22.01
CA ALA A 146 4.42 5.93 22.97
C ALA A 146 3.05 5.27 23.19
N LEU A 147 1.95 6.00 22.96
CA LEU A 147 0.61 5.44 22.95
C LEU A 147 0.38 4.53 21.74
N HIS A 148 1.12 4.73 20.63
CA HIS A 148 1.00 3.91 19.42
C HIS A 148 1.58 2.50 19.56
N ILE A 149 2.74 2.36 20.21
CA ILE A 149 3.63 1.21 19.96
C ILE A 149 3.24 -0.04 20.76
N ASP A 150 2.65 0.06 21.95
CA ASP A 150 2.39 -1.13 22.81
C ASP A 150 1.35 -0.96 23.93
N HIS A 151 0.64 0.17 24.06
CA HIS A 151 -0.08 0.48 25.31
C HIS A 151 -1.48 1.04 25.14
N ALA A 152 -2.38 0.24 24.58
CA ALA A 152 -3.83 0.44 24.68
C ALA A 152 -4.29 0.77 26.12
N LYS A 153 -3.63 0.17 27.13
CA LYS A 153 -3.90 0.41 28.56
C LYS A 153 -3.67 1.86 29.00
N MET A 154 -2.83 2.63 28.31
CA MET A 154 -2.60 4.05 28.62
C MET A 154 -3.59 4.98 27.90
N LEU A 155 -4.15 4.54 26.77
CA LEU A 155 -5.12 5.34 26.00
C LEU A 155 -6.38 5.60 26.83
N HIS A 156 -6.99 4.56 27.38
CA HIS A 156 -8.25 4.69 28.12
C HIS A 156 -8.11 5.70 29.29
N PRO A 157 -7.15 5.59 30.22
CA PRO A 157 -6.90 6.61 31.24
C PRO A 157 -6.67 8.01 30.69
N PHE A 158 -5.95 8.15 29.57
CA PHE A 158 -5.62 9.44 28.97
C PHE A 158 -6.85 10.18 28.44
N PHE A 159 -7.81 9.44 27.87
CA PHE A 159 -9.09 9.98 27.44
C PHE A 159 -10.04 10.22 28.62
N THR A 160 -10.19 9.26 29.54
CA THR A 160 -11.13 9.38 30.67
C THR A 160 -10.76 10.48 31.67
N SER A 161 -9.47 10.82 31.77
CA SER A 161 -9.00 11.92 32.62
C SER A 161 -9.26 13.31 32.02
N GLY A 162 -9.68 13.40 30.75
CA GLY A 162 -9.81 14.66 30.01
C GLY A 162 -8.47 15.25 29.56
N THR A 163 -7.34 14.63 29.90
CA THR A 163 -6.00 15.11 29.54
C THR A 163 -5.76 15.09 28.03
N ALA A 164 -6.39 14.17 27.29
CA ALA A 164 -6.35 14.19 25.82
C ALA A 164 -6.90 15.48 25.21
N GLY A 165 -7.95 16.07 25.79
CA GLY A 165 -8.55 17.32 25.32
C GLY A 165 -7.70 18.58 25.57
N GLN A 166 -6.63 18.46 26.36
CA GLN A 166 -5.68 19.55 26.61
C GLN A 166 -4.65 19.70 25.48
N VAL A 167 -4.54 18.71 24.58
CA VAL A 167 -3.61 18.76 23.45
C VAL A 167 -4.19 19.66 22.35
N GLN A 168 -3.49 20.74 22.05
CA GLN A 168 -3.89 21.69 21.01
C GLN A 168 -3.34 21.30 19.63
N HIS A 169 -3.99 21.77 18.56
CA HIS A 169 -3.62 21.62 17.14
C HIS A 169 -3.65 20.20 16.57
N ILE A 170 -3.76 19.16 17.40
CA ILE A 170 -3.75 17.76 16.99
C ILE A 170 -4.91 17.05 17.68
N SER A 171 -5.83 16.47 16.90
CA SER A 171 -6.77 15.48 17.42
C SER A 171 -6.00 14.23 17.83
N VAL A 172 -5.94 13.96 19.14
CA VAL A 172 -5.25 12.78 19.70
C VAL A 172 -5.90 11.51 19.19
N ALA A 173 -7.23 11.46 19.17
CA ALA A 173 -8.00 10.29 18.73
C ALA A 173 -7.68 9.93 17.27
N ASP A 174 -7.71 10.93 16.38
CA ASP A 174 -7.32 10.76 14.99
C ASP A 174 -5.86 10.29 14.82
N HIS A 175 -4.94 10.89 15.57
CA HIS A 175 -3.52 10.59 15.46
C HIS A 175 -3.23 9.14 15.91
N CYS A 176 -4.01 8.61 16.85
CA CYS A 176 -3.79 7.28 17.41
C CYS A 176 -4.54 6.16 16.66
N LEU A 177 -5.59 6.44 15.89
CA LEU A 177 -6.45 5.41 15.28
C LEU A 177 -5.69 4.42 14.40
N VAL A 178 -5.07 4.89 13.32
CA VAL A 178 -4.37 4.03 12.35
C VAL A 178 -3.18 3.29 13.00
N PRO A 179 -2.29 3.97 13.78
CA PRO A 179 -1.23 3.28 14.51
C PRO A 179 -1.72 2.22 15.49
N ALA A 180 -2.82 2.46 16.20
CA ALA A 180 -3.38 1.48 17.14
C ALA A 180 -3.82 0.22 16.39
N ILE A 181 -4.46 0.37 15.23
CA ILE A 181 -4.87 -0.76 14.40
C ILE A 181 -3.65 -1.53 13.89
N ILE A 182 -2.63 -0.86 13.35
CA ILE A 182 -1.39 -1.50 12.85
C ILE A 182 -0.69 -2.30 13.95
N ASN A 183 -0.67 -1.78 15.19
CA ASN A 183 -0.10 -2.46 16.35
C ASN A 183 -1.08 -3.47 17.01
N LYS A 184 -2.13 -3.88 16.29
CA LYS A 184 -3.08 -4.93 16.69
C LYS A 184 -3.80 -4.62 18.01
N ALA A 185 -4.17 -3.38 18.24
CA ALA A 185 -4.98 -3.00 19.40
C ALA A 185 -6.34 -3.74 19.40
N SER A 186 -6.93 -3.87 20.60
CA SER A 186 -8.22 -4.55 20.74
C SER A 186 -9.36 -3.74 20.10
N VAL A 187 -10.46 -4.42 19.76
CA VAL A 187 -11.67 -3.77 19.19
C VAL A 187 -12.17 -2.68 20.13
N GLU A 188 -12.13 -2.88 21.44
CA GLU A 188 -12.53 -1.89 22.45
C GLU A 188 -11.64 -0.64 22.44
N THR A 189 -10.37 -0.79 22.09
CA THR A 189 -9.44 0.34 21.98
C THR A 189 -9.77 1.17 20.74
N VAL A 190 -10.03 0.51 19.61
CA VAL A 190 -10.45 1.18 18.37
C VAL A 190 -11.78 1.88 18.56
N GLN A 191 -12.74 1.19 19.18
CA GLN A 191 -14.03 1.72 19.60
C GLN A 191 -13.88 3.01 20.41
N LEU A 192 -13.04 2.98 21.46
CA LEU A 192 -12.79 4.14 22.32
C LEU A 192 -12.23 5.33 21.53
N LEU A 193 -11.33 5.11 20.57
CA LEU A 193 -10.79 6.18 19.72
C LEU A 193 -11.88 6.80 18.82
N LEU A 194 -12.72 5.96 18.20
CA LEU A 194 -13.85 6.42 17.38
C LEU A 194 -14.87 7.20 18.21
N ASP A 195 -15.18 6.75 19.42
CA ASP A 195 -16.11 7.42 20.35
C ASP A 195 -15.59 8.80 20.83
N HIS A 196 -14.27 8.99 20.82
CA HIS A 196 -13.62 10.28 21.11
C HIS A 196 -13.34 11.10 19.84
N GLY A 197 -14.04 10.81 18.74
CA GLY A 197 -14.06 11.63 17.53
C GLY A 197 -12.95 11.35 16.53
N ALA A 198 -12.28 10.19 16.60
CA ALA A 198 -11.40 9.78 15.52
C ALA A 198 -12.21 9.56 14.22
N SER A 199 -11.79 10.21 13.14
CA SER A 199 -12.37 10.03 11.81
C SER A 199 -11.85 8.75 11.17
N PRO A 200 -12.71 7.77 10.83
CA PRO A 200 -12.27 6.53 10.18
C PRO A 200 -11.73 6.75 8.76
N ASN A 201 -12.05 7.89 8.15
CA ASN A 201 -11.67 8.27 6.78
C ASN A 201 -10.39 9.11 6.71
N ARG A 202 -9.83 9.46 7.87
CA ARG A 202 -8.57 10.21 7.90
C ARG A 202 -7.43 9.34 7.40
N LEU A 203 -6.62 9.91 6.52
CA LEU A 203 -5.37 9.29 6.08
C LEU A 203 -4.25 9.60 7.07
N GLU A 204 -3.53 8.56 7.48
CA GLU A 204 -2.30 8.73 8.25
C GLU A 204 -1.22 9.36 7.36
N ALA A 205 -0.48 10.32 7.93
CA ALA A 205 0.67 10.94 7.28
C ALA A 205 1.94 10.12 7.58
N GLY A 206 2.73 9.84 6.56
CA GLY A 206 3.96 9.05 6.67
C GLY A 206 4.41 8.51 5.31
N ASP A 207 5.43 7.65 5.31
CA ASP A 207 5.97 7.04 4.08
C ASP A 207 4.94 6.15 3.37
N VAL A 208 4.03 5.53 4.12
CA VAL A 208 2.88 4.79 3.60
C VAL A 208 1.60 5.44 4.10
N ARG A 209 0.95 6.21 3.24
CA ARG A 209 -0.37 6.78 3.51
C ARG A 209 -1.41 5.68 3.49
N MET A 210 -2.18 5.53 4.57
CA MET A 210 -3.29 4.58 4.66
C MET A 210 -4.43 5.13 5.52
N ASN A 211 -5.65 4.66 5.28
CA ASN A 211 -6.81 4.91 6.14
C ASN A 211 -6.98 3.77 7.15
N ALA A 212 -7.95 3.92 8.06
CA ALA A 212 -8.22 2.92 9.09
C ALA A 212 -8.66 1.56 8.51
N LEU A 213 -9.47 1.54 7.44
CA LEU A 213 -9.91 0.30 6.80
C LEU A 213 -8.73 -0.48 6.23
N SER A 214 -7.84 0.18 5.47
CA SER A 214 -6.64 -0.46 4.92
C SER A 214 -5.68 -0.94 6.00
N ALA A 215 -5.61 -0.26 7.16
CA ALA A 215 -4.85 -0.76 8.30
C ALA A 215 -5.47 -2.03 8.90
N ALA A 216 -6.80 -2.11 9.00
CA ALA A 216 -7.51 -3.31 9.45
C ALA A 216 -7.29 -4.48 8.49
N VAL A 217 -7.33 -4.21 7.18
CA VAL A 217 -6.97 -5.16 6.12
C VAL A 217 -5.55 -5.67 6.28
N LYS A 218 -4.56 -4.77 6.44
CA LYS A 218 -3.14 -5.11 6.60
C LYS A 218 -2.88 -6.01 7.81
N VAL A 219 -3.68 -5.88 8.86
CA VAL A 219 -3.57 -6.71 10.07
C VAL A 219 -4.43 -7.97 9.98
N GLY A 220 -5.32 -8.06 9.00
CA GLY A 220 -6.26 -9.18 8.82
C GLY A 220 -7.40 -9.18 9.84
N SER A 221 -7.78 -8.03 10.39
CA SER A 221 -8.80 -7.95 11.44
C SER A 221 -10.19 -7.65 10.90
N ILE A 222 -11.00 -8.71 10.73
CA ILE A 222 -12.40 -8.62 10.29
C ILE A 222 -13.24 -7.79 11.27
N ASN A 223 -13.10 -8.02 12.58
CA ASN A 223 -13.89 -7.31 13.60
C ASN A 223 -13.60 -5.80 13.65
N ILE A 224 -12.34 -5.39 13.43
CA ILE A 224 -12.00 -3.96 13.36
C ILE A 224 -12.52 -3.38 12.04
N PHE A 225 -12.42 -4.12 10.94
CA PHE A 225 -12.92 -3.70 9.65
C PHE A 225 -14.44 -3.44 9.67
N THR A 226 -15.22 -4.38 10.21
CA THR A 226 -16.67 -4.22 10.36
C THR A 226 -17.04 -3.05 11.27
N LEU A 227 -16.36 -2.91 12.42
CA LEU A 227 -16.55 -1.76 13.30
C LEU A 227 -16.32 -0.42 12.60
N LEU A 228 -15.30 -0.33 11.75
CA LEU A 228 -15.00 0.89 11.00
C LEU A 228 -16.09 1.20 9.97
N LEU A 229 -16.59 0.18 9.26
CA LEU A 229 -17.72 0.35 8.34
C LEU A 229 -18.99 0.82 9.07
N ASP A 230 -19.30 0.23 10.24
CA ASP A 230 -20.41 0.66 11.10
C ASP A 230 -20.28 2.13 11.55
N ARG A 231 -19.06 2.67 11.54
CA ARG A 231 -18.73 4.06 11.88
C ARG A 231 -18.59 4.98 10.68
N GLY A 232 -19.05 4.55 9.50
CA GLY A 232 -19.07 5.36 8.28
C GLY A 232 -17.71 5.48 7.60
N ALA A 233 -16.84 4.48 7.76
CA ALA A 233 -15.63 4.38 6.95
C ALA A 233 -15.99 4.19 5.47
N ASP A 234 -15.32 4.95 4.61
CA ASP A 234 -15.52 4.94 3.16
C ASP A 234 -14.67 3.83 2.53
N LEU A 235 -15.39 2.82 2.03
CA LEU A 235 -14.81 1.70 1.32
C LEU A 235 -14.43 2.07 -0.13
N ASN A 236 -15.13 3.04 -0.72
CA ASN A 236 -15.09 3.38 -2.14
C ASN A 236 -14.38 4.72 -2.36
N VAL A 237 -13.13 4.82 -1.90
CA VAL A 237 -12.33 6.04 -2.00
C VAL A 237 -12.16 6.46 -3.47
N LYS A 238 -12.83 7.54 -3.89
CA LYS A 238 -12.80 8.05 -5.28
C LYS A 238 -11.66 9.06 -5.51
N GLY A 239 -10.96 8.95 -6.64
CA GLY A 239 -10.02 9.97 -7.13
C GLY A 239 -8.80 9.39 -7.86
N ALA A 240 -8.12 10.19 -8.70
CA ALA A 240 -6.89 9.74 -9.37
C ALA A 240 -5.73 9.57 -8.37
N LEU A 241 -4.93 8.50 -8.51
CA LEU A 241 -3.62 8.40 -7.87
C LEU A 241 -2.68 9.43 -8.49
N SER A 242 -2.74 10.67 -8.00
CA SER A 242 -1.66 11.62 -8.22
C SER A 242 -0.36 11.06 -7.62
N ARG A 243 0.78 11.48 -8.19
CA ARG A 243 2.12 11.04 -7.77
C ARG A 243 2.22 11.01 -6.24
N GLY A 244 2.47 9.82 -5.68
CA GLY A 244 2.70 9.63 -4.25
C GLY A 244 1.53 9.01 -3.45
N ARG A 245 0.42 8.58 -4.07
CA ARG A 245 -0.59 7.78 -3.37
C ARG A 245 -0.19 6.30 -3.27
N SER A 246 -0.35 5.71 -2.08
CA SER A 246 -0.09 4.29 -1.81
C SER A 246 -1.31 3.42 -2.20
N ILE A 247 -1.08 2.17 -2.60
CA ILE A 247 -2.17 1.20 -2.83
C ILE A 247 -3.05 1.02 -1.59
N PHE A 248 -2.46 1.22 -0.40
CA PHE A 248 -3.13 1.20 0.89
C PHE A 248 -4.04 2.41 1.15
N GLU A 249 -4.15 3.38 0.25
CA GLU A 249 -5.18 4.41 0.34
C GLU A 249 -6.56 3.89 -0.12
N VAL A 250 -6.61 2.81 -0.90
CA VAL A 250 -7.85 2.21 -1.40
C VAL A 250 -8.08 0.85 -0.76
N PRO A 251 -9.08 0.69 0.12
CA PRO A 251 -9.22 -0.53 0.92
C PRO A 251 -9.42 -1.81 0.09
N VAL A 252 -10.14 -1.73 -1.04
CA VAL A 252 -10.37 -2.88 -1.93
C VAL A 252 -9.06 -3.36 -2.58
N LEU A 253 -8.17 -2.43 -2.97
CA LEU A 253 -6.85 -2.81 -3.50
C LEU A 253 -5.94 -3.38 -2.40
N ALA A 254 -6.00 -2.82 -1.19
CA ALA A 254 -5.31 -3.39 -0.04
C ALA A 254 -5.82 -4.81 0.27
N ALA A 255 -7.13 -5.05 0.18
CA ALA A 255 -7.74 -6.35 0.42
C ALA A 255 -7.29 -7.37 -0.63
N ALA A 256 -7.20 -6.95 -1.89
CA ALA A 256 -6.64 -7.77 -2.95
C ALA A 256 -5.18 -8.17 -2.68
N GLN A 257 -4.32 -7.24 -2.24
CA GLN A 257 -2.96 -7.59 -1.82
C GLN A 257 -2.95 -8.55 -0.63
N ALA A 258 -3.81 -8.31 0.36
CA ALA A 258 -3.92 -9.12 1.56
C ALA A 258 -4.34 -10.58 1.25
N MET A 259 -5.03 -10.84 0.14
CA MET A 259 -5.31 -12.21 -0.29
C MET A 259 -4.04 -13.03 -0.51
N ALA A 260 -2.95 -12.42 -1.00
CA ALA A 260 -1.67 -13.11 -1.19
C ALA A 260 -0.97 -13.40 0.14
N GLU A 261 -1.04 -12.48 1.10
CA GLU A 261 -0.42 -12.61 2.43
C GLU A 261 -1.16 -13.61 3.32
N PHE A 262 -2.49 -13.50 3.39
CA PHE A 262 -3.32 -14.34 4.27
C PHE A 262 -3.86 -15.60 3.59
N GLN A 263 -3.71 -15.72 2.26
CA GLN A 263 -4.21 -16.85 1.47
C GLN A 263 -5.72 -17.09 1.69
N SER A 264 -6.49 -15.99 1.74
CA SER A 264 -7.92 -15.98 2.03
C SER A 264 -8.63 -14.93 1.19
N THR A 265 -9.83 -15.27 0.69
CA THR A 265 -10.72 -14.34 0.00
C THR A 265 -11.59 -13.54 0.96
N GLU A 266 -11.64 -13.92 2.25
CA GLU A 266 -12.62 -13.45 3.23
C GLU A 266 -12.67 -11.92 3.36
N MET A 267 -11.52 -11.26 3.46
CA MET A 267 -11.46 -9.80 3.57
C MET A 267 -11.97 -9.09 2.30
N LEU A 268 -11.63 -9.62 1.11
CA LEU A 268 -12.10 -9.05 -0.14
C LEU A 268 -13.60 -9.34 -0.34
N GLN A 269 -14.08 -10.54 0.02
CA GLN A 269 -15.49 -10.87 0.04
C GLN A 269 -16.27 -9.91 0.95
N LEU A 270 -15.75 -9.65 2.15
CA LEU A 270 -16.36 -8.71 3.08
C LEU A 270 -16.46 -7.29 2.49
N CYS A 271 -15.44 -6.85 1.74
CA CYS A 271 -15.51 -5.59 1.00
C CYS A 271 -16.66 -5.62 -0.03
N ILE A 272 -16.75 -6.69 -0.83
CA ILE A 272 -17.80 -6.86 -1.84
C ILE A 272 -19.19 -6.84 -1.20
N ASP A 273 -19.38 -7.57 -0.10
CA ASP A 273 -20.66 -7.67 0.62
C ASP A 273 -21.13 -6.30 1.16
N HIS A 274 -20.19 -5.41 1.47
CA HIS A 274 -20.46 -4.04 1.92
C HIS A 274 -20.46 -3.00 0.78
N GLY A 275 -20.57 -3.45 -0.47
CA GLY A 275 -20.68 -2.59 -1.65
C GLY A 275 -19.35 -2.00 -2.13
N GLY A 276 -18.23 -2.67 -1.85
CA GLY A 276 -16.91 -2.31 -2.37
C GLY A 276 -16.84 -2.53 -3.87
N SER A 277 -16.62 -1.46 -4.64
CA SER A 277 -16.44 -1.56 -6.08
C SER A 277 -15.10 -2.21 -6.40
N LEU A 278 -15.12 -3.25 -7.25
CA LEU A 278 -13.91 -3.83 -7.83
C LEU A 278 -13.43 -3.06 -9.08
N ASP A 279 -14.28 -2.19 -9.63
CA ASP A 279 -13.94 -1.31 -10.75
C ASP A 279 -13.13 -0.09 -10.26
N VAL A 280 -11.98 -0.40 -9.69
CA VAL A 280 -11.00 0.59 -9.24
C VAL A 280 -9.97 0.72 -10.35
N ASN A 281 -10.14 1.75 -11.18
CA ASN A 281 -9.21 2.05 -12.26
C ASN A 281 -8.35 3.26 -11.91
N LEU A 282 -7.22 3.02 -11.27
CA LEU A 282 -6.35 4.07 -10.77
C LEU A 282 -5.03 4.15 -11.55
N ARG A 283 -4.73 5.32 -12.12
CA ARG A 283 -3.46 5.57 -12.84
C ARG A 283 -2.27 5.44 -11.88
N PHE A 284 -1.48 4.39 -11.99
CA PHE A 284 -0.32 4.16 -11.13
C PHE A 284 1.00 4.36 -11.90
N GLN A 285 1.91 5.17 -11.36
CA GLN A 285 3.25 5.30 -11.92
C GLN A 285 4.18 4.29 -11.24
N HIS A 286 4.31 3.10 -11.81
CA HIS A 286 5.38 2.18 -11.44
C HIS A 286 6.63 2.47 -12.30
N ARG A 287 7.81 2.36 -11.69
CA ARG A 287 9.14 2.87 -12.09
C ARG A 287 9.50 3.11 -13.56
N HIS A 288 8.90 2.49 -14.58
CA HIS A 288 9.15 2.82 -15.99
C HIS A 288 7.93 2.65 -16.94
N SER A 289 6.69 2.54 -16.41
CA SER A 289 5.47 2.38 -17.23
C SER A 289 4.25 3.09 -16.62
N ARG A 290 3.37 3.62 -17.49
CA ARG A 290 2.07 4.19 -17.12
C ARG A 290 1.05 3.05 -17.04
N THR A 291 1.02 2.32 -15.94
CA THR A 291 0.10 1.17 -15.77
C THR A 291 -1.11 1.58 -14.94
N PHE A 292 -2.31 1.12 -15.29
CA PHE A 292 -3.47 1.26 -14.42
C PHE A 292 -3.41 0.16 -13.37
N MET A 293 -3.62 0.50 -12.09
CA MET A 293 -3.67 -0.50 -11.02
C MET A 293 -5.12 -0.90 -10.79
N THR A 294 -5.43 -2.16 -11.08
CA THR A 294 -6.72 -2.80 -10.79
C THR A 294 -6.61 -3.74 -9.60
N VAL A 295 -7.75 -4.24 -9.10
CA VAL A 295 -7.81 -5.26 -8.02
C VAL A 295 -7.00 -6.50 -8.39
N LEU A 296 -7.16 -7.00 -9.62
CA LEU A 296 -6.44 -8.17 -10.10
C LEU A 296 -4.94 -7.93 -10.20
N LEU A 297 -4.51 -6.79 -10.76
CA LEU A 297 -3.10 -6.46 -10.83
C LEU A 297 -2.48 -6.23 -9.44
N ALA A 298 -3.25 -5.66 -8.49
CA ALA A 298 -2.80 -5.47 -7.11
C ALA A 298 -2.52 -6.82 -6.42
N TYR A 299 -3.43 -7.79 -6.58
CA TYR A 299 -3.23 -9.15 -6.09
C TYR A 299 -1.98 -9.80 -6.71
N LEU A 300 -1.90 -9.82 -8.04
CA LEU A 300 -0.80 -10.45 -8.77
C LEU A 300 0.56 -9.80 -8.48
N ASP A 301 0.61 -8.49 -8.26
CA ASP A 301 1.84 -7.79 -7.84
C ASP A 301 2.31 -8.25 -6.45
N ALA A 302 1.40 -8.61 -5.55
CA ALA A 302 1.72 -9.07 -4.19
C ALA A 302 2.19 -10.54 -4.11
N ILE A 303 1.79 -11.41 -5.04
CA ILE A 303 2.20 -12.83 -5.03
C ILE A 303 3.71 -12.94 -5.30
N ALA A 304 4.48 -13.65 -4.49
CA ALA A 304 5.91 -13.85 -4.79
C ALA A 304 6.15 -15.01 -5.78
N ASP A 305 5.45 -16.12 -5.59
CA ASP A 305 5.65 -17.38 -6.31
C ASP A 305 4.30 -17.94 -6.78
N TRP A 306 4.25 -18.43 -8.02
CA TRP A 306 3.04 -19.02 -8.60
C TRP A 306 2.83 -20.48 -8.17
N GLN A 307 3.91 -21.23 -7.91
CA GLN A 307 3.88 -22.69 -7.80
C GLN A 307 3.90 -23.25 -6.36
N VAL A 308 4.00 -22.40 -5.34
CA VAL A 308 4.02 -22.86 -3.93
C VAL A 308 2.65 -23.38 -3.51
N THR A 309 2.60 -24.34 -2.58
CA THR A 309 1.36 -24.83 -1.99
C THR A 309 0.70 -23.75 -1.13
N PHE A 310 -0.23 -23.00 -1.73
CA PHE A 310 -1.09 -22.05 -1.05
C PHE A 310 -2.38 -22.74 -0.55
N ARG A 311 -2.94 -22.24 0.57
CA ARG A 311 -4.31 -22.56 1.00
C ARG A 311 -5.36 -22.05 0.01
N LEU A 312 -5.04 -20.95 -0.67
CA LEU A 312 -5.79 -20.38 -1.78
C LEU A 312 -4.82 -20.27 -2.96
N SER A 313 -4.98 -21.12 -3.99
CA SER A 313 -4.07 -21.07 -5.14
C SER A 313 -4.23 -19.76 -5.91
N PRO A 314 -3.16 -19.26 -6.58
CA PRO A 314 -3.24 -18.09 -7.45
C PRO A 314 -4.37 -18.19 -8.48
N ALA A 315 -4.53 -19.36 -9.08
CA ALA A 315 -5.65 -19.70 -9.96
C ALA A 315 -7.03 -19.46 -9.32
N GLN A 316 -7.24 -19.97 -8.10
CA GLN A 316 -8.50 -19.79 -7.37
C GLN A 316 -8.76 -18.33 -7.01
N ALA A 317 -7.73 -17.59 -6.59
CA ALA A 317 -7.84 -16.17 -6.26
C ALA A 317 -8.15 -15.31 -7.51
N VAL A 318 -7.48 -15.57 -8.64
CA VAL A 318 -7.77 -14.92 -9.92
C VAL A 318 -9.19 -15.22 -10.35
N SER A 319 -9.61 -16.49 -10.31
CA SER A 319 -10.98 -16.90 -10.63
C SER A 319 -12.01 -16.22 -9.73
N PHE A 320 -11.73 -16.10 -8.43
CA PHE A 320 -12.58 -15.38 -7.48
C PHE A 320 -12.75 -13.91 -7.87
N ILE A 321 -11.66 -13.20 -8.19
CA ILE A 321 -11.70 -11.79 -8.58
C ILE A 321 -12.47 -11.62 -9.91
N LEU A 322 -12.15 -12.44 -10.91
CA LEU A 322 -12.80 -12.39 -12.22
C LEU A 322 -14.30 -12.70 -12.15
N HIS A 323 -14.70 -13.69 -11.35
CA HIS A 323 -16.12 -14.01 -11.13
C HIS A 323 -16.90 -12.80 -10.61
N HIS A 324 -16.36 -12.09 -9.62
CA HIS A 324 -17.02 -10.90 -9.07
C HIS A 324 -16.95 -9.69 -10.00
N LEU A 325 -15.90 -9.56 -10.82
CA LEU A 325 -15.86 -8.55 -11.89
C LEU A 325 -16.94 -8.81 -12.95
N GLY A 326 -17.10 -10.05 -13.43
CA GLY A 326 -18.08 -10.44 -14.46
C GLY A 326 -19.55 -10.26 -14.07
N HIS A 327 -19.92 -10.42 -12.79
CA HIS A 327 -21.28 -10.10 -12.32
C HIS A 327 -21.58 -8.59 -12.34
N HIS A 328 -20.54 -7.76 -12.17
CA HIS A 328 -20.65 -6.30 -12.21
C HIS A 328 -20.54 -5.71 -13.64
N GLU A 329 -20.16 -6.49 -14.66
CA GLU A 329 -20.21 -6.07 -16.07
C GLU A 329 -21.62 -5.78 -16.59
N SER A 330 -22.66 -6.26 -15.88
CA SER A 330 -24.05 -5.83 -16.14
C SER A 330 -24.28 -4.32 -15.88
N GLY A 331 -23.37 -3.66 -15.15
CA GLY A 331 -23.34 -2.22 -14.91
C GLY A 331 -22.58 -1.39 -15.95
N TYR A 332 -21.75 -2.01 -16.80
CA TYR A 332 -20.99 -1.31 -17.85
C TYR A 332 -21.86 -0.88 -19.05
N ARG A 333 -23.11 -1.33 -19.10
CA ARG A 333 -24.06 -0.99 -20.18
C ARG A 333 -24.83 0.32 -19.99
N HIS A 334 -24.46 1.19 -19.04
CA HIS A 334 -25.06 2.53 -18.96
C HIS A 334 -24.08 3.69 -19.14
N LYS A 335 -23.98 4.05 -20.43
CA LYS A 335 -24.00 5.39 -21.02
C LYS A 335 -22.65 6.12 -21.16
N GLU A 336 -22.25 6.17 -22.44
CA GLU A 336 -21.49 7.23 -23.13
C GLU A 336 -19.95 7.24 -23.08
N GLU A 337 -19.26 6.44 -22.27
CA GLU A 337 -17.77 6.44 -22.25
C GLU A 337 -17.08 5.06 -22.13
N ALA A 338 -17.77 3.95 -22.46
CA ALA A 338 -17.11 2.64 -22.58
C ALA A 338 -16.19 2.64 -23.81
N ASN A 339 -14.94 3.08 -23.65
CA ASN A 339 -13.95 3.05 -24.72
C ASN A 339 -13.41 1.62 -24.86
N PRO A 340 -13.68 0.90 -25.97
CA PRO A 340 -13.30 -0.51 -26.16
C PRO A 340 -11.79 -0.76 -26.09
N GLY A 341 -10.97 0.29 -26.19
CA GLY A 341 -9.52 0.22 -26.00
C GLY A 341 -9.10 -0.07 -24.55
N HIS A 342 -9.91 0.28 -23.55
CA HIS A 342 -9.51 0.12 -22.15
C HIS A 342 -9.48 -1.34 -21.69
N ASP A 343 -10.46 -2.15 -22.10
CA ASP A 343 -10.51 -3.58 -21.73
C ASP A 343 -9.37 -4.36 -22.40
N ARG A 344 -9.05 -4.01 -23.66
CA ARG A 344 -7.89 -4.54 -24.39
C ARG A 344 -6.57 -4.30 -23.66
N LEU A 345 -6.38 -3.11 -23.09
CA LEU A 345 -5.18 -2.79 -22.31
C LEU A 345 -5.09 -3.61 -21.01
N LEU A 346 -6.21 -3.99 -20.39
CA LEU A 346 -6.19 -4.68 -19.10
C LEU A 346 -5.68 -6.12 -19.21
N ILE A 347 -6.26 -6.94 -20.11
CA ILE A 347 -5.83 -8.34 -20.29
C ILE A 347 -4.37 -8.41 -20.76
N GLY A 348 -3.99 -7.53 -21.68
CA GLY A 348 -2.61 -7.40 -22.13
C GLY A 348 -1.63 -7.06 -21.01
N GLN A 349 -1.98 -6.09 -20.16
CA GLN A 349 -1.17 -5.71 -18.99
C GLN A 349 -1.03 -6.85 -17.98
N ILE A 350 -2.10 -7.62 -17.75
CA ILE A 350 -2.07 -8.80 -16.90
C ILE A 350 -1.06 -9.80 -17.46
N LEU A 351 -1.22 -10.23 -18.71
CA LEU A 351 -0.35 -11.22 -19.34
C LEU A 351 1.12 -10.75 -19.40
N GLU A 352 1.37 -9.48 -19.74
CA GLU A 352 2.71 -8.91 -19.71
C GLU A 352 3.33 -8.99 -18.32
N MET A 353 2.58 -8.63 -17.28
CA MET A 353 3.08 -8.65 -15.91
C MET A 353 3.38 -10.08 -15.45
N LEU A 354 2.51 -11.04 -15.75
CA LEU A 354 2.73 -12.45 -15.44
C LEU A 354 4.03 -12.94 -16.08
N VAL A 355 4.19 -12.72 -17.40
CA VAL A 355 5.39 -13.14 -18.13
C VAL A 355 6.63 -12.42 -17.61
N ARG A 356 6.54 -11.12 -17.28
CA ARG A 356 7.66 -10.36 -16.71
C ARG A 356 8.11 -10.93 -15.36
N LYS A 357 7.17 -11.42 -14.54
CA LYS A 357 7.44 -11.82 -13.16
C LYS A 357 7.88 -13.28 -13.04
N TRP A 358 7.25 -14.17 -13.80
CA TRP A 358 7.46 -15.62 -13.69
C TRP A 358 7.94 -16.27 -14.98
N GLY A 359 7.93 -15.56 -16.11
CA GLY A 359 8.30 -16.12 -17.41
C GLY A 359 7.15 -16.93 -18.02
N VAL A 360 7.13 -17.00 -19.35
CA VAL A 360 6.03 -17.65 -20.07
C VAL A 360 5.95 -19.15 -19.79
N ASN A 361 7.08 -19.81 -19.56
CA ASN A 361 7.12 -21.27 -19.38
C ASN A 361 6.40 -21.74 -18.11
N TYR A 362 6.35 -20.91 -17.06
CA TYR A 362 5.78 -21.24 -15.76
C TYR A 362 4.27 -20.95 -15.65
N LEU A 363 3.66 -20.35 -16.68
CA LEU A 363 2.26 -19.94 -16.67
C LEU A 363 1.38 -20.91 -17.46
N GLU A 364 0.98 -22.03 -16.88
CA GLU A 364 0.00 -22.88 -17.55
C GLU A 364 -1.34 -22.12 -17.67
N VAL A 365 -1.79 -21.93 -18.92
CA VAL A 365 -2.99 -21.12 -19.22
C VAL A 365 -4.23 -21.74 -18.59
N ASP A 366 -4.27 -23.07 -18.49
CA ASP A 366 -5.35 -23.79 -17.82
C ASP A 366 -5.48 -23.36 -16.35
N GLU A 367 -4.39 -23.09 -15.63
CA GLU A 367 -4.44 -22.61 -14.25
C GLU A 367 -4.96 -21.16 -14.14
N PHE A 368 -4.58 -20.30 -15.08
CA PHE A 368 -4.95 -18.87 -15.06
C PHE A 368 -6.36 -18.61 -15.58
N PHE A 369 -6.77 -19.35 -16.60
CA PHE A 369 -8.06 -19.27 -17.26
C PHE A 369 -8.75 -20.63 -17.19
N HIS A 370 -9.12 -21.04 -15.97
CA HIS A 370 -10.03 -22.16 -15.72
C HIS A 370 -11.46 -21.87 -16.24
N CYS A 371 -11.58 -21.25 -17.41
CA CYS A 371 -12.82 -20.89 -18.04
C CYS A 371 -13.19 -22.03 -18.99
N ARG A 372 -14.23 -22.79 -18.63
CA ARG A 372 -14.84 -23.81 -19.51
C ARG A 372 -15.62 -23.18 -20.68
N ASP A 373 -15.64 -21.85 -20.77
CA ASP A 373 -16.29 -21.12 -21.85
C ASP A 373 -15.28 -20.74 -22.93
N HIS A 374 -15.34 -21.46 -24.05
CA HIS A 374 -14.54 -21.20 -25.24
C HIS A 374 -14.73 -19.77 -25.79
N THR A 375 -15.88 -19.15 -25.53
CA THR A 375 -16.18 -17.77 -25.95
C THR A 375 -15.31 -16.76 -25.21
N GLU A 376 -15.16 -16.95 -23.90
CA GLU A 376 -14.35 -16.06 -23.06
C GLU A 376 -12.86 -16.24 -23.36
N MET A 377 -12.43 -17.48 -23.61
CA MET A 377 -11.08 -17.77 -24.10
C MET A 377 -10.79 -17.09 -25.45
N GLY A 378 -11.76 -17.07 -26.36
CA GLY A 378 -11.68 -16.31 -27.61
C GLY A 378 -11.55 -14.80 -27.38
N ARG A 379 -12.28 -14.23 -26.42
CA ARG A 379 -12.16 -12.80 -26.04
C ARG A 379 -10.79 -12.47 -25.47
N ILE A 380 -10.24 -13.30 -24.60
CA ILE A 380 -8.91 -13.13 -24.02
C ILE A 380 -7.84 -13.13 -25.11
N LEU A 381 -7.89 -14.12 -26.00
CA LEU A 381 -6.96 -14.21 -27.13
C LEU A 381 -7.06 -12.96 -28.01
N TYR A 382 -8.30 -12.57 -28.36
CA TYR A 382 -8.55 -11.38 -29.17
C TYR A 382 -7.93 -10.12 -28.55
N GLN A 383 -8.17 -9.89 -27.25
CA GLN A 383 -7.65 -8.72 -26.55
C GLN A 383 -6.12 -8.75 -26.42
N PHE A 384 -5.53 -9.92 -26.17
CA PHE A 384 -4.07 -10.06 -26.07
C PHE A 384 -3.37 -9.78 -27.40
N VAL A 385 -3.88 -10.31 -28.52
CA VAL A 385 -3.30 -10.06 -29.84
C VAL A 385 -3.34 -8.57 -30.19
N LEU A 386 -4.45 -7.89 -29.88
CA LEU A 386 -4.54 -6.44 -30.06
C LEU A 386 -3.60 -5.66 -29.15
N TYR A 387 -3.44 -6.08 -27.88
CA TYR A 387 -2.46 -5.47 -26.99
C TYR A 387 -1.03 -5.59 -27.53
N CYS A 388 -0.66 -6.76 -28.06
CA CYS A 388 0.65 -6.96 -28.68
C CYS A 388 0.87 -6.01 -29.84
N GLU A 389 -0.16 -5.72 -30.63
CA GLU A 389 -0.10 -4.77 -31.74
C GLU A 389 0.02 -3.32 -31.25
N ASP A 390 -0.81 -2.93 -30.27
CA ASP A 390 -0.87 -1.56 -29.73
C ASP A 390 0.39 -1.18 -28.91
N THR A 391 1.19 -2.17 -28.48
CA THR A 391 2.34 -1.97 -27.59
C THR A 391 3.65 -2.48 -28.18
N LYS A 392 4.77 -2.04 -27.62
CA LYS A 392 6.10 -2.60 -27.96
C LYS A 392 6.29 -4.04 -27.46
N TYR A 393 5.26 -4.69 -26.90
CA TYR A 393 5.35 -6.05 -26.38
C TYR A 393 5.59 -7.11 -27.47
N ILE A 394 5.18 -6.81 -28.71
CA ILE A 394 5.51 -7.60 -29.92
C ILE A 394 7.01 -7.88 -30.11
N SER A 395 7.87 -7.04 -29.50
CA SER A 395 9.32 -7.26 -29.43
C SER A 395 9.71 -8.60 -28.80
N LYS A 396 8.85 -9.17 -27.95
CA LYS A 396 9.05 -10.46 -27.27
C LYS A 396 8.35 -11.59 -28.04
N ARG A 397 8.72 -11.77 -29.31
CA ARG A 397 8.10 -12.72 -30.27
C ARG A 397 7.85 -14.11 -29.68
N GLU A 398 8.87 -14.70 -29.06
CA GLU A 398 8.80 -16.03 -28.46
C GLU A 398 7.71 -16.13 -27.36
N ASN A 399 7.63 -15.13 -26.48
CA ASN A 399 6.62 -15.11 -25.41
C ASN A 399 5.20 -14.96 -25.96
N VAL A 400 5.03 -14.13 -26.99
CA VAL A 400 3.72 -13.94 -27.64
C VAL A 400 3.27 -15.23 -28.29
N GLU A 401 4.16 -15.91 -29.04
CA GLU A 401 3.83 -17.16 -29.70
C GLU A 401 3.46 -18.28 -28.70
N ILE A 402 4.22 -18.43 -27.61
CA ILE A 402 3.91 -19.43 -26.58
C ILE A 402 2.58 -19.14 -25.89
N LEU A 403 2.26 -17.87 -25.58
CA LEU A 403 0.98 -17.51 -24.97
C LEU A 403 -0.20 -17.77 -25.90
N VAL A 404 -0.07 -17.42 -27.18
CA VAL A 404 -1.11 -17.71 -28.20
C VAL A 404 -1.31 -19.22 -28.34
N ASP A 405 -0.23 -20.00 -28.42
CA ASP A 405 -0.33 -21.46 -28.50
C ASP A 405 -1.07 -22.06 -27.32
N ARG A 406 -0.76 -21.59 -26.10
CA ARG A 406 -1.44 -22.07 -24.90
C ARG A 406 -2.91 -21.66 -24.87
N LEU A 407 -3.25 -20.43 -25.25
CA LEU A 407 -4.65 -19.99 -25.34
C LEU A 407 -5.46 -20.85 -26.34
N ILE A 408 -4.88 -21.19 -27.50
CA ILE A 408 -5.50 -22.07 -28.49
C ILE A 408 -5.65 -23.49 -27.92
N GLN A 409 -4.63 -24.02 -27.25
CA GLN A 409 -4.68 -25.35 -26.60
C GLN A 409 -5.78 -25.43 -25.54
N SER A 410 -6.00 -24.34 -24.80
CA SER A 410 -7.10 -24.19 -23.84
C SER A 410 -8.46 -23.90 -24.50
N GLY A 411 -8.53 -23.90 -25.85
CA GLY A 411 -9.77 -23.83 -26.60
C GLY A 411 -10.22 -22.43 -27.03
N ALA A 412 -9.32 -21.44 -27.07
CA ALA A 412 -9.59 -20.16 -27.71
C ALA A 412 -9.65 -20.30 -29.24
N ASP A 413 -10.68 -19.73 -29.87
CA ASP A 413 -10.76 -19.66 -31.33
C ASP A 413 -9.90 -18.49 -31.86
N ILE A 414 -8.88 -18.79 -32.67
CA ILE A 414 -8.02 -17.78 -33.33
C ILE A 414 -8.83 -16.89 -34.30
N ASN A 415 -9.98 -17.38 -34.77
CA ASN A 415 -10.90 -16.64 -35.64
C ASN A 415 -12.03 -15.98 -34.87
N PHE A 416 -11.95 -15.95 -33.53
CA PHE A 416 -12.98 -15.39 -32.66
C PHE A 416 -13.36 -13.96 -33.08
N SER A 417 -14.67 -13.69 -33.06
CA SER A 417 -15.25 -12.37 -33.27
C SER A 417 -16.14 -11.99 -32.09
N PRO A 418 -15.90 -10.81 -31.45
CA PRO A 418 -16.81 -10.29 -30.44
C PRO A 418 -18.08 -9.80 -31.14
N HIS A 419 -19.08 -10.66 -31.28
CA HIS A 419 -20.32 -10.46 -32.06
C HIS A 419 -21.26 -9.33 -31.59
N GLU A 420 -20.80 -8.38 -30.78
CA GLU A 420 -21.66 -7.34 -30.17
C GLU A 420 -21.59 -5.96 -30.84
N ASP A 421 -20.57 -5.68 -31.68
CA ASP A 421 -20.42 -4.39 -32.36
C ASP A 421 -19.85 -4.54 -33.78
N ILE A 422 -20.40 -3.81 -34.75
CA ILE A 422 -19.98 -3.82 -36.17
C ILE A 422 -18.50 -3.41 -36.35
N SER A 423 -17.90 -2.78 -35.33
CA SER A 423 -16.52 -2.33 -35.26
C SER A 423 -15.52 -3.40 -34.77
N SER A 424 -15.99 -4.53 -34.22
CA SER A 424 -15.17 -5.57 -33.59
C SER A 424 -14.90 -6.71 -34.57
N TYR A 425 -13.85 -6.53 -35.37
CA TYR A 425 -13.46 -7.48 -36.40
C TYR A 425 -12.90 -8.78 -35.81
N PRO A 426 -12.95 -9.92 -36.54
CA PRO A 426 -12.14 -11.09 -36.22
C PRO A 426 -10.67 -10.72 -36.08
N VAL A 427 -9.91 -11.50 -35.29
CA VAL A 427 -8.50 -11.22 -34.94
C VAL A 427 -7.67 -10.78 -36.16
N LEU A 428 -7.70 -11.56 -37.23
CA LEU A 428 -6.93 -11.30 -38.46
C LEU A 428 -7.37 -10.00 -39.16
N HIS A 429 -8.68 -9.76 -39.27
CA HIS A 429 -9.23 -8.53 -39.86
C HIS A 429 -8.92 -7.29 -39.02
N ALA A 430 -8.82 -7.44 -37.70
CA ALA A 430 -8.46 -6.36 -36.79
C ALA A 430 -7.00 -5.95 -36.98
N VAL A 431 -6.08 -6.92 -37.04
CA VAL A 431 -4.65 -6.68 -37.31
C VAL A 431 -4.46 -6.05 -38.69
N CYS A 432 -5.06 -6.59 -39.75
CA CYS A 432 -4.94 -6.00 -41.10
C CYS A 432 -5.48 -4.57 -41.18
N ASN A 433 -6.61 -4.28 -40.52
CA ASN A 433 -7.19 -2.94 -40.50
C ASN A 433 -6.32 -1.96 -39.70
N GLN A 434 -5.60 -2.42 -38.69
CA GLN A 434 -4.71 -1.57 -37.90
C GLN A 434 -3.39 -1.32 -38.65
N ILE A 435 -2.85 -2.32 -39.34
CA ILE A 435 -1.74 -2.14 -40.28
C ILE A 435 -2.07 -1.06 -41.32
N ASP A 436 -3.22 -1.15 -41.99
CA ASP A 436 -3.70 -0.16 -42.98
C ASP A 436 -3.83 1.26 -42.41
N LYS A 437 -4.26 1.40 -41.15
CA LYS A 437 -4.34 2.70 -40.46
C LYS A 437 -2.96 3.29 -40.15
N GLU A 438 -2.06 2.47 -39.60
CA GLU A 438 -0.72 2.92 -39.21
C GLU A 438 0.09 3.30 -40.45
N THR A 439 0.09 2.47 -41.51
CA THR A 439 0.77 2.76 -42.78
C THR A 439 0.24 4.03 -43.45
N ARG A 440 -1.05 4.34 -43.29
CA ARG A 440 -1.61 5.61 -43.77
C ARG A 440 -1.12 6.82 -42.96
N LYS A 441 -1.18 6.74 -41.63
CA LYS A 441 -0.72 7.82 -40.74
C LYS A 441 0.76 8.14 -41.00
N MET A 442 1.53 7.08 -41.16
CA MET A 442 2.92 7.04 -41.60
C MET A 442 3.17 7.85 -42.90
N GLU A 443 2.38 7.64 -43.96
CA GLU A 443 2.45 8.42 -45.20
C GLU A 443 2.05 9.90 -44.99
N GLU A 444 1.02 10.16 -44.17
CA GLU A 444 0.51 11.51 -43.89
C GLU A 444 1.50 12.37 -43.09
N GLU A 445 2.20 11.79 -42.11
CA GLU A 445 3.12 12.49 -41.20
C GLU A 445 4.55 12.63 -41.76
N ARG A 446 4.86 12.07 -42.94
CA ARG A 446 6.21 12.06 -43.57
C ARG A 446 7.33 11.55 -42.64
N LEU A 447 7.01 10.67 -41.70
CA LEU A 447 7.93 10.16 -40.66
C LEU A 447 8.94 9.10 -41.18
N ILE A 448 9.33 9.14 -42.45
CA ILE A 448 9.92 8.01 -43.20
C ILE A 448 11.35 7.61 -42.76
N PHE A 449 11.96 8.23 -41.75
CA PHE A 449 13.37 7.92 -41.39
C PHE A 449 13.58 7.45 -39.94
N PHE A 450 14.22 6.28 -39.82
CA PHE A 450 14.71 5.59 -38.62
C PHE A 450 13.67 5.26 -37.54
N GLY A 451 12.93 4.16 -37.77
CA GLY A 451 12.06 3.53 -36.76
C GLY A 451 11.06 2.54 -37.36
N TRP A 452 10.72 2.73 -38.64
CA TRP A 452 9.65 1.98 -39.31
C TRP A 452 9.99 0.54 -39.62
N GLN A 453 11.23 0.23 -39.98
CA GLN A 453 11.64 -1.14 -40.29
C GLN A 453 11.26 -2.09 -39.15
N TYR A 454 11.54 -1.67 -37.92
CA TYR A 454 11.21 -2.43 -36.72
C TYR A 454 9.71 -2.64 -36.53
N GLU A 455 8.90 -1.61 -36.78
CA GLU A 455 7.44 -1.68 -36.67
C GLU A 455 6.81 -2.55 -37.77
N ILE A 456 7.32 -2.42 -38.99
CA ILE A 456 6.98 -3.22 -40.17
C ILE A 456 7.27 -4.69 -39.92
N ASP A 457 8.48 -5.01 -39.46
CA ASP A 457 8.92 -6.37 -39.19
C ASP A 457 8.10 -7.00 -38.06
N SER A 458 7.78 -6.21 -37.04
CA SER A 458 6.98 -6.67 -35.89
C SER A 458 5.55 -7.02 -36.31
N ARG A 459 4.87 -6.12 -37.04
CA ARG A 459 3.49 -6.34 -37.50
C ARG A 459 3.39 -7.44 -38.57
N SER A 460 4.41 -7.57 -39.43
CA SER A 460 4.50 -8.69 -40.39
C SER A 460 4.58 -10.02 -39.67
N TRP A 461 5.46 -10.10 -38.68
CA TRP A 461 5.63 -11.31 -37.89
C TRP A 461 4.34 -11.70 -37.15
N LEU A 462 3.61 -10.74 -36.57
CA LEU A 462 2.35 -11.02 -35.89
C LEU A 462 1.27 -11.53 -36.85
N LEU A 463 1.15 -10.91 -38.04
CA LEU A 463 0.24 -11.38 -39.08
C LEU A 463 0.58 -12.80 -39.55
N GLU A 464 1.86 -13.05 -39.83
CA GLU A 464 2.35 -14.38 -40.19
C GLU A 464 2.06 -15.41 -39.09
N MET A 465 2.31 -15.07 -37.83
CA MET A 465 2.02 -15.94 -36.70
C MET A 465 0.52 -16.28 -36.64
N ILE A 466 -0.39 -15.32 -36.77
CA ILE A 466 -1.85 -15.58 -36.72
C ILE A 466 -2.25 -16.56 -37.83
N VAL A 467 -1.74 -16.35 -39.04
CA VAL A 467 -2.01 -17.22 -40.19
C VAL A 467 -1.45 -18.63 -39.96
N ARG A 468 -0.20 -18.77 -39.49
CA ARG A 468 0.41 -20.08 -39.17
C ARG A 468 -0.38 -20.85 -38.11
N LYS A 469 -1.04 -20.15 -37.18
CA LYS A 469 -1.86 -20.74 -36.11
C LYS A 469 -3.33 -21.00 -36.51
N GLY A 470 -3.68 -20.84 -37.79
CA GLY A 470 -5.02 -21.19 -38.31
C GLY A 470 -5.96 -20.00 -38.52
N GLY A 471 -5.45 -18.77 -38.57
CA GLY A 471 -6.22 -17.60 -38.96
C GLY A 471 -6.74 -17.72 -40.41
N ASP A 472 -8.06 -17.63 -40.59
CA ASP A 472 -8.72 -17.78 -41.88
C ASP A 472 -8.72 -16.45 -42.66
N ALA A 473 -7.78 -16.31 -43.59
CA ALA A 473 -7.69 -15.16 -44.50
C ALA A 473 -8.89 -15.05 -45.46
N THR A 474 -9.62 -16.15 -45.68
CA THR A 474 -10.78 -16.20 -46.58
C THR A 474 -12.09 -15.81 -45.89
N LEU A 475 -12.09 -15.74 -44.55
CA LEU A 475 -13.25 -15.34 -43.77
C LEU A 475 -13.74 -13.96 -44.21
N ARG A 476 -15.00 -13.90 -44.62
CA ARG A 476 -15.66 -12.65 -45.00
C ARG A 476 -16.38 -12.05 -43.81
N PHE A 477 -15.95 -10.86 -43.38
CA PHE A 477 -16.61 -10.08 -42.34
C PHE A 477 -17.07 -8.75 -42.92
N ASN A 478 -18.38 -8.48 -42.85
CA ASN A 478 -19.05 -7.38 -43.56
C ASN A 478 -18.75 -7.37 -45.07
N GLY A 479 -18.70 -8.56 -45.69
CA GLY A 479 -18.43 -8.73 -47.13
C GLY A 479 -16.97 -8.62 -47.55
N LEU A 480 -16.07 -8.22 -46.64
CA LEU A 480 -14.64 -8.03 -46.91
C LEU A 480 -13.80 -9.14 -46.26
N THR A 481 -12.78 -9.59 -46.99
CA THR A 481 -11.71 -10.44 -46.43
C THR A 481 -10.70 -9.61 -45.64
N ALA A 482 -9.80 -10.27 -44.90
CA ALA A 482 -8.67 -9.59 -44.27
C ALA A 482 -7.76 -8.90 -45.31
N LEU A 483 -7.61 -9.53 -46.48
CA LEU A 483 -6.86 -8.99 -47.62
C LEU A 483 -7.49 -7.70 -48.18
N ASP A 484 -8.82 -7.67 -48.33
CA ASP A 484 -9.53 -6.49 -48.82
C ASP A 484 -9.35 -5.28 -47.89
N ARG A 485 -9.16 -5.53 -46.58
CA ARG A 485 -8.93 -4.49 -45.57
C ARG A 485 -7.51 -3.96 -45.60
N LEU A 486 -6.54 -4.86 -45.77
CA LEU A 486 -5.14 -4.47 -45.92
C LEU A 486 -4.90 -3.64 -47.20
N ARG A 487 -5.75 -3.82 -48.22
CA ARG A 487 -5.71 -3.06 -49.49
C ARG A 487 -6.71 -1.91 -49.55
N ARG A 488 -7.33 -1.56 -48.42
CA ARG A 488 -8.40 -0.56 -48.39
C ARG A 488 -7.88 0.82 -48.75
N THR A 489 -6.69 1.18 -48.29
CA THR A 489 -6.07 2.46 -48.63
C THR A 489 -5.18 2.36 -49.87
N ARG A 490 -5.18 3.41 -50.69
CA ARG A 490 -4.23 3.55 -51.80
C ARG A 490 -2.96 4.19 -51.26
N HIS A 491 -1.91 3.39 -51.12
CA HIS A 491 -0.59 3.85 -50.72
C HIS A 491 0.14 4.53 -51.88
N HIS A 492 0.71 5.69 -51.61
CA HIS A 492 1.40 6.52 -52.61
C HIS A 492 2.91 6.38 -52.53
N HIS A 493 3.44 5.97 -51.37
CA HIS A 493 4.87 5.75 -51.18
C HIS A 493 5.29 4.35 -51.66
N VAL A 494 6.46 4.25 -52.30
CA VAL A 494 6.96 2.99 -52.87
C VAL A 494 7.20 1.95 -51.76
N GLU A 495 7.81 2.37 -50.65
CA GLU A 495 8.10 1.48 -49.51
C GLU A 495 6.83 0.90 -48.88
N THR A 496 5.80 1.72 -48.68
CA THR A 496 4.49 1.27 -48.15
C THR A 496 3.81 0.28 -49.10
N ARG A 497 3.94 0.49 -50.42
CA ARG A 497 3.43 -0.44 -51.43
C ARG A 497 4.17 -1.78 -51.42
N ILE A 498 5.49 -1.77 -51.27
CA ILE A 498 6.31 -2.98 -51.14
C ILE A 498 5.92 -3.74 -49.87
N TYR A 499 5.82 -3.03 -48.74
CA TYR A 499 5.40 -3.58 -47.46
C TYR A 499 4.03 -4.28 -47.53
N ILE A 500 3.01 -3.59 -48.07
CA ILE A 500 1.67 -4.16 -48.22
C ILE A 500 1.68 -5.33 -49.21
N SER A 501 2.45 -5.26 -50.29
CA SER A 501 2.62 -6.37 -51.23
C SER A 501 3.17 -7.62 -50.52
N HIS A 502 4.18 -7.46 -49.68
CA HIS A 502 4.76 -8.55 -48.90
C HIS A 502 3.74 -9.19 -47.95
N LEU A 503 3.01 -8.37 -47.18
CA LEU A 503 1.93 -8.84 -46.31
C LEU A 503 0.81 -9.58 -47.06
N THR A 504 0.51 -9.15 -48.30
CA THR A 504 -0.49 -9.84 -49.12
C THR A 504 -0.02 -11.23 -49.58
N GLY A 505 1.28 -11.47 -49.64
CA GLY A 505 1.86 -12.80 -49.90
C GLY A 505 1.46 -13.81 -48.82
N TYR A 506 1.62 -13.44 -47.54
CA TYR A 506 1.25 -14.30 -46.42
C TYR A 506 -0.24 -14.65 -46.36
N LEU A 507 -1.11 -13.70 -46.71
CA LEU A 507 -2.57 -13.93 -46.73
C LEU A 507 -3.01 -14.85 -47.89
N ASN A 508 -2.26 -14.87 -48.99
CA ASN A 508 -2.56 -15.71 -50.16
C ASN A 508 -1.94 -17.12 -50.06
N TYR A 509 -0.84 -17.27 -49.30
CA TYR A 509 -0.09 -18.53 -49.16
C TYR A 509 0.20 -18.86 -47.68
N PRO A 510 -0.82 -19.31 -46.91
CA PRO A 510 -0.63 -19.71 -45.53
C PRO A 510 0.29 -20.95 -45.44
N GLY A 511 1.56 -20.75 -45.05
CA GLY A 511 2.52 -21.84 -44.82
C GLY A 511 3.79 -21.83 -45.69
N GLY A 512 3.97 -20.84 -46.58
CA GLY A 512 5.24 -20.66 -47.29
C GLY A 512 6.25 -19.88 -46.43
N VAL A 513 7.36 -20.52 -46.04
CA VAL A 513 8.56 -19.78 -45.62
C VAL A 513 9.06 -19.06 -46.87
N MET A 514 8.85 -17.75 -46.95
CA MET A 514 9.62 -16.93 -47.87
C MET A 514 10.98 -16.75 -47.22
N ASP A 515 11.94 -17.60 -47.59
CA ASP A 515 13.37 -17.34 -47.42
C ASP A 515 13.70 -16.05 -48.16
N GLY A 516 13.53 -14.89 -47.51
CA GLY A 516 13.61 -13.60 -48.17
C GLY A 516 13.77 -12.40 -47.24
N LEU A 517 14.17 -12.63 -45.98
CA LEU A 517 14.57 -11.53 -45.09
C LEU A 517 15.97 -10.99 -45.39
N GLU A 518 16.80 -11.73 -46.13
CA GLU A 518 18.12 -11.24 -46.55
C GLU A 518 18.01 -10.13 -47.62
N ASP A 519 16.97 -10.16 -48.46
CA ASP A 519 16.80 -9.20 -49.56
C ASP A 519 16.28 -7.82 -49.10
N PHE A 520 15.65 -7.70 -47.92
CA PHE A 520 15.20 -6.38 -47.43
C PHE A 520 16.36 -5.54 -46.90
N VAL A 521 17.41 -6.18 -46.36
CA VAL A 521 18.64 -5.50 -45.93
C VAL A 521 19.40 -4.99 -47.16
N GLU A 522 19.46 -5.77 -48.25
CA GLU A 522 20.08 -5.32 -49.51
C GLU A 522 19.24 -4.25 -50.24
N PHE A 523 17.90 -4.31 -50.19
CA PHE A 523 17.04 -3.30 -50.83
C PHE A 523 17.14 -1.92 -50.17
N SER A 524 17.37 -1.84 -48.85
CA SER A 524 17.57 -0.55 -48.16
C SER A 524 18.93 0.10 -48.48
N GLY A 525 19.93 -0.70 -48.91
CA GLY A 525 21.24 -0.21 -49.35
C GLY A 525 21.25 0.31 -50.80
N LEU A 526 20.20 0.02 -51.59
CA LEU A 526 20.11 0.40 -53.00
C LEU A 526 19.45 1.77 -53.24
N PHE A 527 18.90 2.42 -52.19
CA PHE A 527 18.23 3.73 -52.30
C PHE A 527 19.00 4.87 -51.62
N SER A 528 20.29 4.69 -51.30
CA SER A 528 21.14 5.81 -50.84
C SER A 528 21.70 6.67 -51.98
N ASP A 529 21.46 6.31 -53.24
CA ASP A 529 21.85 7.08 -54.42
C ASP A 529 20.65 7.28 -55.36
N GLU A 530 19.76 8.22 -55.01
CA GLU A 530 19.07 9.11 -55.97
C GLU A 530 18.41 10.31 -55.26
#